data_AF-A0A2E9LU49-F1
#
_entry.id   AF-A0A2E9LU49-F1
#
_cell.length_a   1.000
_cell.length_b   1.000
_cell.length_c   1.000
_cell.angle_alpha   90.00
_cell.angle_beta   90.00
_cell.angle_gamma   90.00
#
_symmetry.space_group_name_H-M   'P 1'
#
loop_
_entity.id
_entity.type
_entity.pdbx_description
1 polymer ?
#
loop_
_entity_poly.entity_id
_entity_poly.type
_entity_poly.pdbx_seq_one_letter_code
_entity_poly.pdbx_strand_id
1 'polypeptide(L)'
;MHIDKIMCSWSRLLGTSALLGVLALVSLPVSALQVDRGRQSGDLEGGYDHESAPVARAVQTGESLTVDGLLEEEVWLQASPISEFLQTLPLEGESVTERTEVRIVYDED
;
A
#
# COMPACT_ATOMS: atom_id res chain seq x y z
N MET A 1 8.03 13.42 26.70
CA MET A 1 8.20 14.12 25.41
C MET A 1 9.67 14.28 25.09
N HIS A 2 10.30 13.23 24.57
CA HIS A 2 11.57 13.30 23.84
C HIS A 2 11.63 12.01 23.01
N ILE A 3 11.42 12.13 21.70
CA ILE A 3 11.53 11.01 20.75
C ILE A 3 12.89 11.17 20.10
N ASP A 4 13.77 10.18 20.27
CA ASP A 4 14.96 10.10 19.43
C ASP A 4 15.52 8.67 19.35
N LYS A 5 15.67 8.20 18.11
CA LYS A 5 16.60 7.17 17.63
C LYS A 5 16.38 5.69 18.00
N ILE A 6 15.46 5.10 17.25
CA ILE A 6 15.73 3.85 16.51
C ILE A 6 16.78 4.15 15.41
N MET A 7 17.53 3.14 14.94
CA MET A 7 18.71 3.20 14.04
C MET A 7 20.05 3.54 14.76
N CYS A 8 21.16 2.83 14.56
CA CYS A 8 21.49 1.78 13.58
C CYS A 8 22.02 0.49 14.25
N SER A 9 21.58 -0.67 13.77
CA SER A 9 22.18 -1.97 14.16
C SER A 9 23.62 -2.09 13.66
N TRP A 10 24.50 -2.71 14.46
CA TRP A 10 25.90 -2.97 14.10
C TRP A 10 26.03 -4.17 13.14
N SER A 11 26.64 -3.93 11.98
CA SER A 11 27.49 -4.90 11.27
C SER A 11 28.30 -4.13 10.21
N ARG A 12 29.54 -3.66 10.43
CA ARG A 12 30.83 -4.32 10.73
C ARG A 12 31.31 -5.32 9.66
N LEU A 13 32.45 -4.99 9.03
CA LEU A 13 33.39 -5.88 8.29
C LEU A 13 32.83 -6.38 6.93
N LEU A 14 33.55 -6.65 5.83
CA LEU A 14 34.93 -6.44 5.33
C LEU A 14 34.86 -6.62 3.77
N GLY A 15 35.69 -6.07 2.85
CA GLY A 15 36.79 -5.10 2.88
C GLY A 15 37.48 -4.98 1.49
N THR A 16 38.59 -4.23 1.41
CA THR A 16 39.85 -4.47 0.63
C THR A 16 39.85 -5.42 -0.58
N SER A 17 40.51 -5.17 -1.74
CA SER A 17 41.51 -4.17 -2.16
C SER A 17 41.79 -4.24 -3.68
N ALA A 18 42.56 -3.28 -4.23
CA ALA A 18 43.52 -3.41 -5.37
C ALA A 18 43.05 -3.98 -6.74
N LEU A 19 43.59 -3.62 -7.93
CA LEU A 19 44.34 -2.51 -8.54
C LEU A 19 44.74 -3.02 -9.97
N LEU A 20 44.93 -2.11 -10.94
CA LEU A 20 45.67 -2.26 -12.22
C LEU A 20 45.07 -3.14 -13.35
N GLY A 21 45.11 -2.64 -14.60
CA GLY A 21 44.90 -3.48 -15.80
C GLY A 21 44.56 -2.82 -17.15
N VAL A 22 45.45 -1.96 -17.69
CA VAL A 22 45.69 -1.69 -19.14
C VAL A 22 44.53 -1.68 -20.17
N LEU A 23 44.22 -0.47 -20.62
CA LEU A 23 43.95 -0.03 -22.01
C LEU A 23 43.78 -1.08 -23.14
N ALA A 24 42.59 -1.12 -23.75
CA ALA A 24 42.42 -1.50 -25.15
C ALA A 24 41.28 -0.68 -25.80
N LEU A 25 41.57 0.10 -26.85
CA LEU A 25 40.54 0.78 -27.64
C LEU A 25 39.79 -0.26 -28.48
N VAL A 26 38.56 -0.60 -28.11
CA VAL A 26 37.65 -1.42 -28.93
C VAL A 26 36.46 -0.56 -29.32
N SER A 27 36.33 -0.30 -30.62
CA SER A 27 35.15 0.34 -31.20
C SER A 27 33.97 -0.61 -31.10
N LEU A 28 32.89 -0.19 -30.43
CA LEU A 28 31.63 -0.92 -30.37
C LEU A 28 30.49 0.00 -30.83
N PRO A 29 29.47 -0.56 -31.51
CA PRO A 29 28.44 0.24 -32.17
C PRO A 29 27.57 1.00 -31.17
N VAL A 30 26.91 2.05 -31.65
CA VAL A 30 25.85 2.76 -30.91
C VAL A 30 24.68 1.80 -30.72
N SER A 31 24.70 1.05 -29.61
CA SER A 31 23.57 0.26 -29.12
C SER A 31 22.53 1.17 -28.49
N ALA A 32 21.90 2.01 -29.32
CA ALA A 32 20.58 2.54 -28.98
C ALA A 32 19.62 1.35 -28.80
N LEU A 33 18.78 1.41 -27.76
CA LEU A 33 17.85 0.34 -27.35
C LEU A 33 18.48 -0.87 -26.64
N GLN A 34 19.19 -0.63 -25.56
CA GLN A 34 19.10 -1.49 -24.37
C GLN A 34 18.50 -0.69 -23.20
N VAL A 35 17.23 -0.30 -23.35
CA VAL A 35 16.36 -0.16 -22.18
C VAL A 35 16.26 -1.55 -21.59
N ASP A 36 16.74 -1.70 -20.36
CA ASP A 36 16.59 -2.93 -19.58
C ASP A 36 15.10 -3.15 -19.24
N ARG A 37 14.37 -3.73 -20.19
CA ARG A 37 13.04 -4.32 -19.95
C ARG A 37 13.15 -5.64 -19.17
N GLY A 38 14.35 -5.99 -18.71
CA GLY A 38 14.69 -7.07 -17.80
C GLY A 38 14.78 -6.65 -16.34
N ARG A 39 14.31 -5.45 -15.94
CA ARG A 39 13.89 -5.26 -14.54
C ARG A 39 12.62 -6.07 -14.28
N GLN A 40 12.84 -7.37 -14.09
CA GLN A 40 11.87 -8.31 -13.56
C GLN A 40 11.33 -7.72 -12.26
N SER A 41 10.04 -7.38 -12.26
CA SER A 41 9.26 -7.22 -11.03
C SER A 41 8.99 -8.61 -10.45
N GLY A 42 10.08 -9.29 -10.07
CA GLY A 42 10.04 -10.54 -9.32
C GLY A 42 10.19 -10.24 -7.84
N ASP A 43 9.41 -10.94 -7.03
CA ASP A 43 9.77 -11.35 -5.67
C ASP A 43 9.96 -10.22 -4.65
N LEU A 44 8.99 -9.30 -4.61
CA LEU A 44 8.40 -8.96 -3.32
C LEU A 44 7.33 -10.02 -3.02
N GLU A 45 7.80 -11.16 -2.52
CA GLU A 45 7.02 -12.39 -2.24
C GLU A 45 6.14 -12.23 -0.98
N GLY A 46 5.36 -11.15 -0.96
CA GLY A 46 4.32 -10.83 -0.01
C GLY A 46 3.08 -10.37 -0.77
N GLY A 47 2.67 -11.18 -1.77
CA GLY A 47 1.46 -10.93 -2.54
C GLY A 47 0.25 -10.93 -1.63
N TYR A 48 -0.46 -9.81 -1.54
CA TYR A 48 -1.69 -9.69 -0.79
C TYR A 48 -2.73 -10.65 -1.40
N ASP A 49 -3.08 -11.71 -0.67
CA ASP A 49 -4.13 -12.63 -1.10
C ASP A 49 -5.49 -11.96 -0.96
N HIS A 50 -6.00 -11.43 -2.07
CA HIS A 50 -7.31 -10.78 -2.14
C HIS A 50 -8.47 -11.71 -1.74
N GLU A 51 -8.33 -13.03 -1.90
CA GLU A 51 -9.37 -14.01 -1.49
C GLU A 51 -9.45 -14.12 0.05
N SER A 52 -8.37 -13.78 0.76
CA SER A 52 -8.31 -13.74 2.22
C SER A 52 -8.74 -12.40 2.84
N ALA A 53 -8.98 -11.38 2.01
CA ALA A 53 -9.28 -10.03 2.48
C ALA A 53 -10.73 -9.92 3.04
N PRO A 54 -10.98 -9.01 4.02
CA PRO A 54 -12.33 -8.73 4.49
C PRO A 54 -13.26 -8.26 3.35
N VAL A 55 -14.45 -8.85 3.27
CA VAL A 55 -15.45 -8.54 2.24
C VAL A 55 -16.43 -7.48 2.73
N ALA A 56 -16.42 -6.31 2.09
CA ALA A 56 -17.44 -5.28 2.26
C ALA A 56 -18.68 -5.56 1.40
N ARG A 57 -19.87 -5.15 1.85
CA ARG A 57 -21.10 -5.18 1.06
C ARG A 57 -21.55 -3.75 0.75
N ALA A 58 -21.93 -3.52 -0.50
CA ALA A 58 -22.54 -2.27 -0.94
C ALA A 58 -24.04 -2.46 -1.17
N VAL A 59 -24.84 -1.43 -0.93
CA VAL A 59 -26.29 -1.41 -1.23
C VAL A 59 -26.55 -0.51 -2.43
N GLN A 60 -27.28 -1.01 -3.42
CA GLN A 60 -27.68 -0.22 -4.58
C GLN A 60 -28.86 0.70 -4.21
N THR A 61 -28.83 1.95 -4.67
CA THR A 61 -29.95 2.89 -4.64
C THR A 61 -30.39 3.24 -6.07
N GLY A 62 -31.68 3.55 -6.21
CA GLY A 62 -32.24 4.22 -7.40
C GLY A 62 -32.62 5.69 -7.14
N GLU A 63 -32.29 6.20 -5.96
CA GLU A 63 -32.50 7.58 -5.52
C GLU A 63 -31.16 8.34 -5.59
N SER A 64 -31.21 9.61 -6.03
CA SER A 64 -30.03 10.47 -6.11
C SER A 64 -29.46 10.75 -4.72
N LEU A 65 -28.15 10.53 -4.55
CA LEU A 65 -27.42 10.84 -3.31
C LEU A 65 -26.93 12.29 -3.29
N THR A 66 -26.94 12.93 -2.11
CA THR A 66 -26.35 14.26 -1.91
C THR A 66 -25.05 14.16 -1.11
N VAL A 67 -23.93 14.55 -1.71
CA VAL A 67 -22.61 14.49 -1.04
C VAL A 67 -22.32 15.81 -0.31
N ASP A 68 -23.09 16.09 0.73
CA ASP A 68 -22.94 17.28 1.59
C ASP A 68 -22.34 16.98 2.99
N GLY A 69 -22.20 15.70 3.35
CA GLY A 69 -21.68 15.23 4.62
C GLY A 69 -22.75 14.88 5.66
N LEU A 70 -24.04 15.02 5.31
CA LEU A 70 -25.16 14.45 6.04
C LEU A 70 -25.44 13.03 5.50
N LEU A 71 -26.02 12.17 6.32
CA LEU A 71 -26.38 10.79 5.97
C LEU A 71 -27.88 10.60 6.27
N GLU A 72 -28.71 11.38 5.58
CA GLU A 72 -30.15 11.51 5.84
C GLU A 72 -31.01 10.66 4.90
N GLU A 73 -30.48 10.23 3.75
CA GLU A 73 -31.19 9.34 2.82
C GLU A 73 -31.40 7.94 3.42
N GLU A 74 -32.58 7.36 3.19
CA GLU A 74 -33.02 6.08 3.78
C GLU A 74 -32.08 4.91 3.45
N VAL A 75 -31.40 4.94 2.30
CA VAL A 75 -30.41 3.91 1.92
C VAL A 75 -29.24 3.81 2.93
N TRP A 76 -28.87 4.89 3.62
CA TRP A 76 -27.85 4.85 4.67
C TRP A 76 -28.29 4.08 5.92
N LEU A 77 -29.60 4.01 6.18
CA LEU A 77 -30.16 3.18 7.26
C LEU A 77 -30.22 1.70 6.86
N GLN A 78 -30.37 1.42 5.57
CA GLN A 78 -30.38 0.05 5.01
C GLN A 78 -28.97 -0.53 4.85
N ALA A 79 -27.96 0.31 4.59
CA ALA A 79 -26.58 -0.09 4.49
C ALA A 79 -26.00 -0.50 5.86
N SER A 80 -25.81 -1.81 6.05
CA SER A 80 -25.18 -2.37 7.26
C SER A 80 -23.80 -1.75 7.50
N PRO A 81 -23.53 -1.19 8.69
CA PRO A 81 -22.23 -0.59 8.98
C PRO A 81 -21.13 -1.64 9.11
N ILE A 82 -20.01 -1.39 8.45
CA ILE A 82 -18.72 -1.99 8.73
C ILE A 82 -18.15 -1.28 9.96
N SER A 83 -17.79 -2.04 11.00
CA SER A 83 -17.25 -1.49 12.26
C SER A 83 -16.08 -2.29 12.83
N GLU A 84 -15.76 -3.45 12.25
CA GLU A 84 -14.68 -4.35 12.67
C GLU A 84 -13.32 -3.88 12.12
N PHE A 85 -12.86 -2.73 12.61
CA PHE A 85 -11.59 -2.12 12.22
C PHE A 85 -10.48 -2.39 13.24
N LEU A 86 -9.26 -2.55 12.73
CA LEU A 86 -8.03 -2.53 13.51
C LEU A 86 -7.36 -1.15 13.36
N GLN A 87 -6.78 -0.64 14.44
CA GLN A 87 -6.10 0.64 14.43
C GLN A 87 -4.60 0.49 14.17
N THR A 88 -3.96 1.49 13.55
CA THR A 88 -2.49 1.57 13.44
C THR A 88 -1.86 2.26 14.66
N LEU A 89 -2.59 3.14 15.33
CA LEU A 89 -2.16 3.91 16.48
C LEU A 89 -3.27 3.97 17.54
N PRO A 90 -2.97 4.06 18.84
CA PRO A 90 -1.62 4.06 19.43
C PRO A 90 -0.97 2.67 19.50
N LEU A 91 -1.75 1.60 19.36
CA LEU A 91 -1.31 0.21 19.36
C LEU A 91 -1.75 -0.45 18.05
N GLU A 92 -0.79 -0.84 17.23
CA GLU A 92 -1.03 -1.41 15.90
C GLU A 92 -1.68 -2.80 15.97
N GLY A 93 -2.72 -3.03 15.18
CA GLY A 93 -3.41 -4.32 15.07
C GLY A 93 -4.43 -4.61 16.17
N GLU A 94 -4.54 -3.75 17.17
CA GLU A 94 -5.61 -3.79 18.18
C GLU A 94 -6.94 -3.27 17.62
N SER A 95 -8.06 -3.64 18.24
CA SER A 95 -9.37 -3.07 17.93
C SER A 95 -9.38 -1.54 18.11
N VAL A 96 -10.11 -0.84 17.24
CA VAL A 96 -10.24 0.63 17.32
C VAL A 96 -10.75 1.12 18.68
N THR A 97 -10.04 2.09 19.27
CA THR A 97 -10.52 2.78 20.49
C THR A 97 -11.56 3.86 20.19
N GLU A 98 -11.58 4.40 18.97
CA GLU A 98 -12.54 5.39 18.49
C GLU A 98 -13.65 4.73 17.67
N ARG A 99 -14.91 5.08 17.95
CA ARG A 99 -16.07 4.52 17.22
C ARG A 99 -16.02 4.96 15.76
N THR A 100 -15.76 3.99 14.89
CA THR A 100 -15.73 4.17 13.44
C THR A 100 -16.76 3.26 12.79
N GLU A 101 -17.59 3.83 11.91
CA GLU A 101 -18.53 3.09 11.07
C GLU A 101 -18.36 3.53 9.63
N VAL A 102 -18.31 2.57 8.70
CA VAL A 102 -18.31 2.82 7.26
C VAL A 102 -19.51 2.12 6.63
N ARG A 103 -20.20 2.82 5.73
CA ARG A 103 -21.31 2.28 4.92
C ARG A 103 -20.94 2.49 3.46
N ILE A 104 -21.37 1.58 2.59
CA ILE A 104 -21.12 1.66 1.16
C ILE A 104 -22.46 1.56 0.44
N VAL A 105 -22.75 2.57 -0.38
CA VAL A 105 -23.91 2.66 -1.26
C VAL A 105 -23.45 3.06 -2.65
N TYR A 106 -24.22 2.73 -3.68
CA TYR A 106 -23.92 3.05 -5.07
C TYR A 106 -25.21 3.13 -5.90
N ASP A 107 -25.19 3.87 -7.00
CA ASP A 107 -26.24 3.92 -8.03
C ASP A 107 -25.73 3.32 -9.36
N GLU A 108 -26.36 3.61 -10.49
CA GLU A 108 -26.01 3.03 -11.81
C GLU A 108 -25.16 3.94 -12.71
N ASP A 109 -24.78 5.13 -12.23
CA ASP A 109 -24.14 6.21 -13.01
C ASP A 109 -22.58 6.23 -12.97
#